data_AF-A0A6M8W4N7-F1
#
_entry.id   AF-A0A6M8W4N7-F1
#
_cell.length_a   1.000
_cell.length_b   1.000
_cell.length_c   1.000
_cell.angle_alpha   90.00
_cell.angle_beta   90.00
_cell.angle_gamma   90.00
#
_symmetry.space_group_name_H-M   'P 1'
#
loop_
_entity.id
_entity.type
_entity.pdbx_description
1 polymer ?
#
loop_
_entity_poly.entity_id
_entity_poly.type
_entity_poly.pdbx_seq_one_letter_code
_entity_poly.pdbx_strand_id
1 'polypeptide(L)'
;MILSYDSSRRYRRKAQERRRRMMFIMALFAGIFALGYWLGGEVVRSSEIAFKQRALKLQEEKDSLDMLVTELRTKVQETQMRYQQLEERFQTEVPTGDLSSLTKLVEQQLTDGIDKDRLAFVITSARPPRNCASPVTKRFILPTPAYKGADTVVSFAEGAITITGEGVSAIAENGQPEAWFDPGKSVTIKFTILGGADTVKEQLLPIHHSMIVDGREHRFTVAKGPRGFVTVTADHCDYP
;
A
#
# COMPACT_ATOMS: atom_id res chain seq x y z
N MET A 1 -105.27 -91.31 -39.81
CA MET A 1 -104.21 -90.92 -40.77
C MET A 1 -103.52 -89.70 -40.18
N ILE A 2 -102.31 -89.88 -39.64
CA ILE A 2 -101.56 -88.83 -38.91
C ILE A 2 -100.62 -88.16 -39.92
N LEU A 3 -100.80 -86.86 -40.15
CA LEU A 3 -99.90 -86.05 -40.98
C LEU A 3 -98.93 -85.31 -40.04
N SER A 4 -97.68 -85.77 -40.06
CA SER A 4 -96.55 -85.19 -39.32
C SER A 4 -96.22 -83.78 -39.84
N TYR A 5 -96.32 -82.80 -38.95
CA TYR A 5 -95.97 -81.40 -39.16
C TYR A 5 -94.45 -81.21 -39.02
N ASP A 6 -93.74 -80.98 -40.13
CA ASP A 6 -92.31 -80.67 -40.16
C ASP A 6 -92.05 -79.20 -39.79
N SER A 7 -91.60 -78.96 -38.56
CA SER A 7 -91.31 -77.63 -37.99
C SER A 7 -89.84 -77.19 -38.14
N SER A 8 -88.98 -77.99 -38.80
CA SER A 8 -87.53 -77.84 -38.71
C SER A 8 -86.91 -76.75 -39.62
N ARG A 9 -87.64 -76.28 -40.65
CA ARG A 9 -87.09 -75.33 -41.66
C ARG A 9 -87.19 -73.85 -41.27
N ARG A 10 -88.09 -73.47 -40.34
CA ARG A 10 -88.28 -72.05 -39.95
C ARG A 10 -87.26 -71.56 -38.92
N TYR A 11 -86.65 -72.45 -38.13
CA TYR A 11 -85.70 -72.06 -37.09
C TYR A 11 -84.31 -71.69 -37.64
N ARG A 12 -83.87 -72.33 -38.74
CA ARG A 12 -82.54 -72.09 -39.34
C ARG A 12 -82.41 -70.72 -40.01
N ARG A 13 -83.47 -70.19 -40.64
CA ARG A 13 -83.45 -68.86 -41.28
C ARG A 13 -83.33 -67.71 -40.26
N LYS A 14 -84.05 -67.78 -39.14
CA LYS A 14 -83.95 -66.77 -38.06
C LYS A 14 -82.60 -66.80 -37.35
N ALA A 15 -81.95 -67.96 -37.24
CA ALA A 15 -80.60 -68.07 -36.68
C ALA A 15 -79.53 -67.47 -37.61
N GLN A 16 -79.67 -67.64 -38.93
CA GLN A 16 -78.78 -67.02 -39.92
C GLN A 16 -78.93 -65.50 -39.97
N GLU A 17 -80.15 -64.98 -39.90
CA GLU A 17 -80.41 -63.53 -39.82
C GLU A 17 -79.83 -62.92 -38.54
N ARG A 18 -79.99 -63.58 -37.38
CA ARG A 18 -79.37 -63.15 -36.11
C ARG A 18 -77.84 -63.17 -36.18
N ARG A 19 -77.23 -64.22 -36.74
CA ARG A 19 -75.76 -64.28 -36.94
C ARG A 19 -75.26 -63.20 -37.88
N ARG A 20 -75.94 -62.95 -39.00
CA ARG A 20 -75.54 -61.90 -39.97
C ARG A 20 -75.65 -60.52 -39.35
N ARG A 21 -76.71 -60.25 -38.57
CA ARG A 21 -76.87 -59.00 -37.81
C ARG A 21 -75.79 -58.82 -36.73
N MET A 22 -75.46 -59.89 -36.01
CA MET A 22 -74.41 -59.87 -34.98
C MET A 22 -73.00 -59.65 -35.59
N MET A 23 -72.71 -60.29 -36.73
CA MET A 23 -71.46 -60.05 -37.47
C MET A 23 -71.36 -58.62 -38.00
N PHE A 24 -72.47 -58.05 -38.48
CA PHE A 24 -72.50 -56.66 -38.95
C PHE A 24 -72.23 -55.68 -37.81
N ILE A 25 -72.82 -55.91 -36.62
CA ILE A 25 -72.57 -55.10 -35.43
C ILE A 25 -71.11 -55.21 -34.98
N MET A 26 -70.54 -56.42 -34.94
CA MET A 26 -69.12 -56.64 -34.63
C MET A 26 -68.19 -55.92 -35.62
N ALA A 27 -68.49 -55.98 -36.92
CA ALA A 27 -67.72 -55.28 -37.95
C ALA A 27 -67.80 -53.76 -37.79
N LEU A 28 -68.98 -53.23 -37.43
CA LEU A 28 -69.18 -51.80 -37.16
C LEU A 28 -68.35 -51.35 -35.95
N PHE A 29 -68.37 -52.10 -34.85
CA PHE A 29 -67.52 -51.81 -33.69
C PHE A 29 -66.03 -51.90 -34.03
N ALA A 30 -65.59 -52.91 -34.76
CA ALA A 30 -64.20 -53.04 -35.19
C ALA A 30 -63.77 -51.85 -36.07
N GLY A 31 -64.64 -51.38 -36.97
CA GLY A 31 -64.40 -50.19 -37.77
C GLY A 31 -64.24 -48.91 -36.93
N ILE A 32 -65.09 -48.73 -35.92
CA ILE A 32 -65.00 -47.59 -34.98
C ILE A 32 -63.70 -47.65 -34.18
N PHE A 33 -63.30 -48.83 -33.69
CA PHE A 33 -62.03 -49.01 -32.96
C PHE A 33 -60.81 -48.72 -33.86
N ALA A 34 -60.81 -49.20 -35.11
CA ALA A 34 -59.73 -48.96 -36.05
C ALA A 34 -59.61 -47.47 -36.41
N LEU A 35 -60.74 -46.78 -36.64
CA LEU A 35 -60.77 -45.34 -36.89
C LEU A 35 -60.31 -44.53 -35.68
N GLY A 36 -60.73 -44.93 -34.47
CA GLY A 36 -60.28 -44.31 -33.22
C GLY A 36 -58.78 -44.46 -33.00
N TYR A 37 -58.21 -45.63 -33.31
CA TYR A 37 -56.77 -45.87 -33.22
C TYR A 37 -55.98 -45.05 -34.26
N TRP A 38 -56.48 -44.98 -35.49
CA TRP A 38 -55.83 -44.24 -36.58
C TRP A 38 -55.83 -42.73 -36.32
N LEU A 39 -56.98 -42.17 -35.90
CA LEU A 39 -57.10 -40.75 -35.54
C LEU A 39 -56.36 -40.39 -34.23
N GLY A 40 -56.34 -41.29 -33.26
CA GLY A 40 -55.67 -41.06 -31.97
C GLY A 40 -54.14 -41.02 -32.07
N GLY A 41 -53.55 -41.83 -32.95
CA GLY A 41 -52.09 -41.88 -33.12
C GLY A 41 -51.47 -40.57 -33.61
N GLU A 42 -52.20 -39.77 -34.39
CA GLU A 42 -51.72 -38.51 -34.97
C GLU A 42 -51.83 -37.34 -33.98
N VAL A 43 -52.87 -37.32 -33.14
CA VAL A 43 -53.04 -36.32 -32.07
C VAL A 43 -52.00 -36.50 -30.96
N VAL A 44 -51.66 -37.75 -30.62
CA VAL A 44 -50.64 -38.02 -29.58
C VAL A 44 -49.26 -37.54 -30.02
N ARG A 45 -48.85 -37.79 -31.27
CA ARG A 45 -47.53 -37.35 -31.77
C ARG A 45 -47.40 -35.83 -31.89
N SER A 46 -48.43 -35.15 -32.37
CA SER A 46 -48.41 -33.67 -32.46
C SER A 46 -48.38 -33.01 -31.08
N SER A 47 -49.08 -33.58 -30.10
CA SER A 47 -49.04 -33.09 -28.72
C SER A 47 -47.67 -33.27 -28.08
N GLU A 48 -46.99 -34.40 -28.29
CA GLU A 48 -45.65 -34.65 -27.74
C GLU A 48 -44.61 -33.65 -28.28
N ILE A 49 -44.68 -33.32 -29.57
CA ILE A 49 -43.82 -32.29 -30.18
C ILE A 49 -44.13 -30.91 -29.59
N ALA A 50 -45.40 -30.55 -29.43
CA ALA A 50 -45.80 -29.28 -28.84
C ALA A 50 -45.37 -29.17 -27.36
N PHE A 51 -45.45 -30.25 -26.58
CA PHE A 51 -44.97 -30.28 -25.20
C PHE A 51 -43.44 -30.19 -25.12
N LYS A 52 -42.71 -30.89 -26.01
CA LYS A 52 -41.24 -30.77 -26.11
C LYS A 52 -40.82 -29.36 -26.50
N GLN A 53 -41.51 -28.71 -27.44
CA GLN A 53 -41.23 -27.33 -27.83
C GLN A 53 -41.49 -26.35 -26.67
N ARG A 54 -42.56 -26.53 -25.89
CA ARG A 54 -42.81 -25.72 -24.69
C ARG A 54 -41.77 -25.96 -23.60
N ALA A 55 -41.35 -27.20 -23.39
CA ALA A 55 -40.30 -27.53 -22.44
C ALA A 55 -38.96 -26.91 -22.85
N LEU A 56 -38.61 -26.96 -24.14
CA LEU A 56 -37.41 -26.32 -24.68
C LEU A 56 -37.47 -24.80 -24.55
N LYS A 57 -38.59 -24.17 -24.90
CA LYS A 57 -38.76 -22.72 -24.76
C LYS A 57 -38.67 -22.28 -23.30
N LEU A 58 -39.30 -23.05 -22.39
CA LEU A 58 -39.22 -22.77 -20.96
C LEU A 58 -37.80 -22.97 -20.41
N GLN A 59 -37.05 -23.94 -20.94
CA GLN A 59 -35.66 -24.15 -20.60
C GLN A 59 -34.80 -22.98 -21.09
N GLU A 60 -35.00 -22.52 -22.33
CA GLU A 60 -34.30 -21.36 -22.90
C GLU A 60 -34.61 -20.07 -22.12
N GLU A 61 -35.87 -19.86 -21.73
CA GLU A 61 -36.26 -18.74 -20.87
C GLU A 61 -35.58 -18.82 -19.51
N LYS A 62 -35.53 -20.01 -18.88
CA LYS A 62 -34.80 -20.20 -17.61
C LYS A 62 -33.31 -19.93 -17.75
N ASP A 63 -32.67 -20.49 -18.77
CA ASP A 63 -31.25 -20.31 -19.03
C ASP A 63 -30.94 -18.83 -19.27
N SER A 64 -31.80 -18.10 -19.99
CA SER A 64 -31.66 -16.65 -20.18
C SER A 64 -31.82 -15.85 -18.88
N LEU A 65 -32.75 -16.26 -18.02
CA LEU A 65 -32.95 -15.63 -16.71
C LEU A 65 -31.75 -15.90 -15.79
N ASP A 66 -31.22 -17.11 -15.79
CA ASP A 66 -30.06 -17.50 -14.99
C ASP A 66 -28.79 -16.78 -15.46
N MET A 67 -28.61 -16.60 -16.77
CA MET A 67 -27.56 -15.75 -17.33
C MET A 67 -27.70 -14.30 -16.86
N LEU A 68 -28.91 -13.74 -16.91
CA LEU A 68 -29.17 -12.36 -16.49
C LEU A 68 -28.97 -12.17 -14.97
N VAL A 69 -29.39 -13.14 -14.15
CA VAL A 69 -29.13 -13.14 -12.70
C VAL A 69 -27.63 -13.21 -12.43
N THR A 70 -26.89 -14.01 -13.18
CA THR A 70 -25.44 -14.12 -13.05
C THR A 70 -24.76 -12.80 -13.43
N GLU A 71 -25.16 -12.19 -14.55
CA GLU A 71 -24.65 -10.89 -14.99
C GLU A 71 -24.97 -9.76 -14.00
N LEU A 72 -26.18 -9.74 -13.43
CA LEU A 72 -26.53 -8.75 -12.41
C LEU A 72 -25.70 -8.96 -11.14
N ARG A 73 -25.47 -10.21 -10.72
CA ARG A 73 -24.60 -10.51 -9.58
C ARG A 73 -23.17 -10.07 -9.82
N THR A 74 -22.60 -10.30 -11.00
CA THR A 74 -21.25 -9.86 -11.31
C THR A 74 -21.15 -8.34 -11.34
N LYS A 75 -22.14 -7.63 -11.92
CA LYS A 75 -22.19 -6.15 -11.88
C LYS A 75 -22.30 -5.60 -10.47
N VAL A 76 -23.10 -6.22 -9.60
CA VAL A 76 -23.19 -5.82 -8.17
C VAL A 76 -21.85 -6.01 -7.48
N GLN A 77 -21.21 -7.17 -7.67
CA GLN A 77 -19.89 -7.44 -7.11
C GLN A 77 -18.83 -6.46 -7.61
N GLU A 78 -18.79 -6.18 -8.91
CA GLU A 78 -17.88 -5.21 -9.53
C GLU A 78 -18.09 -3.80 -8.95
N THR A 79 -19.34 -3.36 -8.85
CA THR A 79 -19.67 -2.04 -8.28
C THR A 79 -19.25 -1.95 -6.82
N GLN A 80 -19.47 -3.01 -6.05
CA GLN A 80 -19.08 -3.07 -4.64
C GLN A 80 -17.56 -3.05 -4.47
N MET A 81 -16.82 -3.78 -5.31
CA MET A 81 -15.35 -3.74 -5.31
C MET A 81 -14.83 -2.34 -5.68
N ARG A 82 -15.41 -1.69 -6.70
CA ARG A 82 -15.05 -0.31 -7.07
C ARG A 82 -15.33 0.67 -5.95
N TYR A 83 -16.45 0.52 -5.25
CA TYR A 83 -16.80 1.37 -4.12
C TYR A 83 -15.81 1.20 -2.97
N GLN A 84 -15.45 -0.05 -2.62
CA GLN A 84 -14.45 -0.34 -1.60
C GLN A 84 -13.07 0.24 -1.96
N GLN A 85 -12.63 0.06 -3.20
CA GLN A 85 -11.37 0.63 -3.68
C GLN A 85 -11.37 2.16 -3.63
N LEU A 86 -12.50 2.79 -3.96
CA LEU A 86 -12.63 4.24 -3.88
C LEU A 86 -12.60 4.72 -2.43
N GLU A 87 -13.27 4.01 -1.52
CA GLU A 87 -13.28 4.32 -0.08
C GLU A 87 -11.87 4.18 0.53
N GLU A 88 -11.13 3.11 0.19
CA GLU A 88 -9.73 2.93 0.63
C GLU A 88 -8.83 4.07 0.14
N ARG A 89 -8.98 4.47 -1.13
CA ARG A 89 -8.24 5.62 -1.68
C ARG A 89 -8.65 6.92 -1.01
N PHE A 90 -9.95 7.15 -0.80
CA PHE A 90 -10.46 8.34 -0.15
C PHE A 90 -9.93 8.46 1.29
N GLN A 91 -9.91 7.37 2.04
CA GLN A 91 -9.34 7.35 3.40
C GLN A 91 -7.83 7.59 3.42
N THR A 92 -7.12 7.18 2.36
CA THR A 92 -5.66 7.38 2.24
C THR A 92 -5.30 8.80 1.79
N GLU A 93 -6.06 9.33 0.82
CA GLU A 93 -5.72 10.57 0.12
C GLU A 93 -6.40 11.81 0.72
N VAL A 94 -7.56 11.65 1.36
CA VAL A 94 -8.29 12.79 1.93
C VAL A 94 -7.85 13.03 3.37
N PRO A 95 -7.20 14.17 3.66
CA PRO A 95 -6.82 14.51 5.02
C PRO A 95 -8.10 14.76 5.83
N THR A 96 -8.27 14.04 6.94
CA THR A 96 -9.37 14.23 7.89
C THR A 96 -8.89 14.97 9.15
N GLY A 97 -9.80 15.66 9.85
CA GLY A 97 -9.49 16.38 11.09
C GLY A 97 -8.53 17.56 10.89
N ASP A 98 -7.57 17.74 11.81
CA ASP A 98 -6.62 18.86 11.85
C ASP A 98 -5.74 18.95 10.58
N LEU A 99 -5.47 17.82 9.92
CA LEU A 99 -4.76 17.78 8.65
C LEU A 99 -5.55 18.48 7.53
N SER A 100 -6.88 18.42 7.54
CA SER A 100 -7.74 19.09 6.55
C SER A 100 -7.65 20.62 6.64
N SER A 101 -7.50 21.15 7.86
CA SER A 101 -7.26 22.59 8.05
C SER A 101 -5.87 23.00 7.58
N LEU A 102 -4.86 22.13 7.78
CA LEU A 102 -3.51 22.38 7.30
C LEU A 102 -3.43 22.38 5.78
N THR A 103 -4.06 21.40 5.11
CA THR A 103 -4.07 21.35 3.63
C THR A 103 -4.81 22.53 3.03
N LYS A 104 -5.94 22.95 3.61
CA LYS A 104 -6.62 24.20 3.20
C LYS A 104 -5.73 25.42 3.33
N LEU A 105 -4.93 25.52 4.40
CA LEU A 105 -3.98 26.61 4.58
C LEU A 105 -2.86 26.55 3.52
N VAL A 106 -2.33 25.36 3.22
CA VAL A 106 -1.32 25.17 2.17
C VAL A 106 -1.87 25.54 0.80
N GLU A 107 -3.09 25.10 0.46
CA GLU A 107 -3.79 25.46 -0.77
C GLU A 107 -4.01 26.97 -0.89
N GLN A 108 -4.41 27.63 0.20
CA GLN A 108 -4.56 29.08 0.24
C GLN A 108 -3.23 29.79 -0.04
N GLN A 109 -2.14 29.38 0.62
CA GLN A 109 -0.82 29.98 0.42
C GLN A 109 -0.27 29.76 -1.00
N LEU A 110 -0.55 28.62 -1.62
CA LEU A 110 -0.23 28.36 -3.02
C LEU A 110 -1.04 29.26 -3.97
N THR A 111 -2.33 29.48 -3.66
CA THR A 111 -3.20 30.36 -4.44
C THR A 111 -2.78 31.83 -4.32
N ASP A 112 -2.30 32.23 -3.14
CA ASP A 112 -1.73 33.55 -2.87
C ASP A 112 -0.36 33.79 -3.56
N GLY A 113 0.13 32.79 -4.31
CA GLY A 113 1.32 32.89 -5.15
C GLY A 113 2.63 32.56 -4.45
N ILE A 114 2.59 31.95 -3.27
CA ILE A 114 3.81 31.45 -2.62
C ILE A 114 4.34 30.25 -3.40
N ASP A 115 5.63 30.30 -3.72
CA ASP A 115 6.34 29.21 -4.38
C ASP A 115 6.34 27.91 -3.54
N LYS A 116 6.16 26.78 -4.24
CA LYS A 116 6.07 25.45 -3.62
C LYS A 116 7.33 25.07 -2.83
N ASP A 117 8.51 25.41 -3.33
CA ASP A 117 9.77 25.04 -2.70
C ASP A 117 9.97 25.82 -1.39
N ARG A 118 9.46 27.06 -1.34
CA ARG A 118 9.46 27.87 -0.12
C ARG A 118 8.56 27.27 0.96
N LEU A 119 7.37 26.78 0.61
CA LEU A 119 6.49 26.10 1.57
C LEU A 119 7.10 24.79 2.07
N ALA A 120 7.69 24.00 1.17
CA ALA A 120 8.40 22.77 1.55
C ALA A 120 9.56 23.05 2.51
N PHE A 121 10.33 24.11 2.27
CA PHE A 121 11.39 24.56 3.17
C PHE A 121 10.87 24.92 4.57
N VAL A 122 9.76 25.66 4.66
CA VAL A 122 9.18 26.04 5.96
C VAL A 122 8.68 24.81 6.73
N ILE A 123 7.98 23.89 6.05
CA ILE A 123 7.48 22.65 6.67
C ILE A 123 8.64 21.78 7.17
N THR A 124 9.71 21.65 6.38
CA THR A 124 10.90 20.88 6.80
C THR A 124 11.71 21.56 7.90
N SER A 125 11.63 22.89 7.99
CA SER A 125 12.25 23.68 9.06
C SER A 125 11.46 23.62 10.37
N ALA A 126 10.16 23.33 10.31
CA ALA A 126 9.29 23.14 11.48
C ALA A 126 9.55 21.81 12.23
N ARG A 127 10.60 21.05 11.86
CA ARG A 127 11.03 19.89 12.63
C ARG A 127 11.31 20.30 14.09
N PRO A 128 10.88 19.49 15.08
CA PRO A 128 11.22 19.75 16.47
C PRO A 128 12.73 19.91 16.60
N PRO A 129 13.22 20.86 17.41
CA PRO A 129 14.65 21.01 17.63
C PRO A 129 15.19 19.65 18.08
N ARG A 130 16.24 19.18 17.40
CA ARG A 130 17.02 18.02 17.87
C ARG A 130 17.33 18.30 19.35
N ASN A 131 17.18 17.30 20.22
CA ASN A 131 17.51 17.40 21.65
C ASN A 131 19.02 17.64 21.81
N CYS A 132 19.47 18.82 21.42
CA CYS A 132 20.84 19.23 21.50
C CYS A 132 21.07 19.74 22.91
N ALA A 133 22.06 19.20 23.59
CA ALA A 133 22.47 19.74 24.87
C ALA A 133 23.06 21.14 24.70
N SER A 134 23.03 21.94 25.77
CA SER A 134 23.69 23.24 25.76
C SER A 134 25.18 23.11 25.43
N PRO A 135 25.72 24.00 24.58
CA PRO A 135 27.11 23.92 24.16
C PRO A 135 28.04 24.11 25.36
N VAL A 136 29.06 23.26 25.45
CA VAL A 136 30.12 23.33 26.46
C VAL A 136 31.35 23.93 25.81
N THR A 137 31.90 24.99 26.41
CA THR A 137 33.11 25.63 25.91
C THR A 137 34.27 25.39 26.88
N LYS A 138 35.38 24.85 26.36
CA LYS A 138 36.64 24.68 27.08
C LYS A 138 37.77 25.37 26.32
N ARG A 139 38.85 25.71 27.01
CA ARG A 139 40.04 26.33 26.40
C ARG A 139 41.29 25.55 26.80
N PHE A 140 42.27 25.53 25.91
CA PHE A 140 43.61 25.00 26.19
C PHE A 140 44.66 25.84 25.48
N ILE A 141 45.91 25.75 25.94
CA ILE A 141 47.06 26.43 25.35
C ILE A 141 47.54 25.58 24.18
N LEU A 142 47.66 26.18 22.99
CA LEU A 142 48.19 25.47 21.83
C LEU A 142 49.72 25.37 21.97
N PRO A 143 50.29 24.17 22.11
CA PRO A 143 51.73 23.96 22.13
C PRO A 143 52.39 24.55 20.88
N THR A 144 53.56 25.12 21.07
CA THR A 144 54.43 25.59 19.99
C THR A 144 55.85 25.11 20.23
N PRO A 145 56.77 25.20 19.24
CA PRO A 145 58.17 24.89 19.49
C PRO A 145 58.78 25.65 20.68
N ALA A 146 58.28 26.87 20.97
CA ALA A 146 58.71 27.69 22.10
C ALA A 146 57.96 27.41 23.42
N TYR A 147 56.80 26.74 23.38
CA TYR A 147 55.99 26.45 24.58
C TYR A 147 55.58 24.97 24.65
N LYS A 148 56.11 24.28 25.66
CA LYS A 148 55.83 22.86 25.99
C LYS A 148 55.27 22.69 27.42
N GLY A 149 54.59 23.71 27.93
CA GLY A 149 54.05 23.71 29.29
C GLY A 149 52.80 22.83 29.46
N ALA A 150 52.15 22.97 30.61
CA ALA A 150 50.88 22.29 30.93
C ALA A 150 49.67 22.93 30.21
N ASP A 151 48.49 22.33 30.38
CA ASP A 151 47.19 22.77 29.86
C ASP A 151 47.05 22.75 28.33
N THR A 152 47.58 21.71 27.70
CA THR A 152 47.63 21.53 26.23
C THR A 152 46.55 20.61 25.66
N VAL A 153 45.61 20.18 26.51
CA VAL A 153 44.59 19.19 26.19
C VAL A 153 43.27 19.52 26.86
N VAL A 154 42.16 19.22 26.18
CA VAL A 154 40.81 19.26 26.74
C VAL A 154 40.05 17.98 26.42
N SER A 155 39.19 17.56 27.34
CA SER A 155 38.30 16.42 27.15
C SER A 155 36.83 16.83 27.14
N PHE A 156 36.02 16.12 26.37
CA PHE A 156 34.57 16.27 26.24
C PHE A 156 33.90 14.90 26.43
N ALA A 157 32.57 14.91 26.57
CA ALA A 157 31.76 13.69 26.77
C ALA A 157 32.32 12.79 27.90
N GLU A 158 32.49 13.38 29.10
CA GLU A 158 33.01 12.66 30.29
C GLU A 158 34.37 11.97 30.10
N GLY A 159 35.16 12.41 29.11
CA GLY A 159 36.48 11.83 28.80
C GLY A 159 36.50 10.92 27.58
N ALA A 160 35.36 10.66 26.94
CA ALA A 160 35.28 9.84 25.75
C ALA A 160 35.97 10.49 24.52
N ILE A 161 36.04 11.83 24.49
CA ILE A 161 36.68 12.57 23.39
C ILE A 161 37.76 13.49 23.95
N THR A 162 38.98 13.36 23.45
CA THR A 162 40.12 14.20 23.83
C THR A 162 40.58 15.01 22.62
N ILE A 163 40.83 16.30 22.83
CA ILE A 163 41.26 17.23 21.79
C ILE A 163 42.59 17.83 22.21
N THR A 164 43.58 17.66 21.35
CA THR A 164 44.91 18.24 21.45
C THR A 164 45.25 18.99 20.18
N GLY A 165 46.35 19.74 20.18
CA GLY A 165 46.84 20.35 18.96
C GLY A 165 48.28 20.82 19.07
N GLU A 166 48.79 21.34 17.97
CA GLU A 166 50.11 21.95 17.83
C GLU A 166 50.01 23.14 16.87
N GLY A 167 50.81 24.18 17.10
CA GLY A 167 50.86 25.37 16.27
C GLY A 167 52.26 25.93 16.10
N VAL A 168 52.39 26.88 15.20
CA VAL A 168 53.65 27.60 14.96
C VAL A 168 53.74 28.80 15.89
N SER A 169 54.90 29.02 16.53
CA SER A 169 55.15 30.20 17.36
C SER A 169 54.98 31.49 16.56
N ALA A 170 54.35 32.50 17.16
CA ALA A 170 54.44 33.86 16.66
C ALA A 170 55.88 34.37 16.74
N ILE A 171 56.25 35.29 15.85
CA ILE A 171 57.59 35.89 15.82
C ILE A 171 57.46 37.34 16.31
N ALA A 172 58.27 37.70 17.30
CA ALA A 172 58.36 39.07 17.83
C ALA A 172 59.10 40.00 16.85
N GLU A 173 59.00 41.31 17.06
CA GLU A 173 59.68 42.32 16.22
C GLU A 173 61.22 42.14 16.18
N ASN A 174 61.79 41.55 17.23
CA ASN A 174 63.21 41.23 17.34
C ASN A 174 63.62 39.89 16.69
N GLY A 175 62.68 39.22 16.00
CA GLY A 175 62.91 37.93 15.32
C GLY A 175 62.90 36.70 16.22
N GLN A 176 62.66 36.84 17.52
CA GLN A 176 62.61 35.71 18.46
C GLN A 176 61.21 35.04 18.45
N PRO A 177 61.14 33.70 18.60
CA PRO A 177 59.87 33.00 18.71
C PRO A 177 59.22 33.26 20.06
N GLU A 178 57.93 33.57 20.03
CA GLU A 178 57.12 33.83 21.21
C GLU A 178 56.51 32.53 21.76
N ALA A 179 56.16 32.55 23.05
CA ALA A 179 55.56 31.41 23.75
C ALA A 179 54.08 31.16 23.38
N TRP A 180 53.53 31.88 22.41
CA TRP A 180 52.16 31.68 21.90
C TRP A 180 52.17 31.44 20.39
N PHE A 181 51.13 30.79 19.89
CA PHE A 181 50.98 30.48 18.48
C PHE A 181 50.58 31.70 17.65
N ASP A 182 50.91 31.68 16.35
CA ASP A 182 50.44 32.64 15.35
C ASP A 182 49.07 32.21 14.80
N PRO A 183 47.98 32.96 15.05
CA PRO A 183 46.65 32.63 14.54
C PRO A 183 46.52 32.77 13.01
N GLY A 184 47.47 33.42 12.34
CA GLY A 184 47.52 33.52 10.88
C GLY A 184 48.19 32.32 10.19
N LYS A 185 48.68 31.34 10.94
CA LYS A 185 49.29 30.11 10.44
C LYS A 185 48.38 28.91 10.66
N SER A 186 48.53 27.88 9.82
CA SER A 186 47.81 26.62 10.02
C SER A 186 48.17 26.03 11.38
N VAL A 187 47.16 25.42 12.00
CA VAL A 187 47.31 24.67 13.25
C VAL A 187 46.88 23.23 13.01
N THR A 188 47.51 22.32 13.72
CA THR A 188 47.17 20.90 13.68
C THR A 188 46.37 20.57 14.91
N ILE A 189 45.12 20.13 14.74
CA ILE A 189 44.24 19.70 15.82
C ILE A 189 43.99 18.20 15.67
N LYS A 190 44.14 17.47 16.77
CA LYS A 190 43.92 16.03 16.85
C LYS A 190 42.72 15.76 17.75
N PHE A 191 41.75 15.03 17.22
CA PHE A 191 40.60 14.53 17.94
C PHE A 191 40.77 13.03 18.15
N THR A 192 40.80 12.61 19.41
CA THR A 192 41.00 11.22 19.82
C THR A 192 39.73 10.72 20.52
N ILE A 193 39.20 9.60 20.04
CA ILE A 193 38.07 8.90 20.67
C ILE A 193 38.65 7.80 21.57
N LEU A 194 38.13 7.66 22.79
CA LEU A 194 38.54 6.61 23.72
C LEU A 194 38.31 5.22 23.09
N GLY A 195 39.39 4.48 22.86
CA GLY A 195 39.33 3.16 22.19
C GLY A 195 39.03 3.21 20.68
N GLY A 196 39.00 4.41 20.09
CA GLY A 196 38.72 4.62 18.67
C GLY A 196 39.93 5.12 17.88
N ALA A 197 39.67 5.54 16.62
CA ALA A 197 40.69 6.10 15.75
C ALA A 197 40.90 7.60 16.00
N ASP A 198 42.13 8.05 15.77
CA ASP A 198 42.50 9.46 15.80
C ASP A 198 42.14 10.15 14.48
N THR A 199 41.56 11.35 14.58
CA THR A 199 41.33 12.24 13.43
C THR A 199 42.18 13.48 13.56
N VAL A 200 43.02 13.76 12.57
CA VAL A 200 43.90 14.94 12.53
C VAL A 200 43.39 15.92 11.47
N LYS A 201 43.35 17.21 11.82
CA LYS A 201 42.99 18.32 10.94
C LYS A 201 44.08 19.37 10.98
N GLU A 202 44.66 19.69 9.83
CA GLU A 202 45.66 20.75 9.67
C GLU A 202 45.09 21.84 8.77
N GLN A 203 44.68 22.96 9.36
CA GLN A 203 44.13 24.10 8.63
C GLN A 203 44.17 25.38 9.48
N LEU A 204 43.78 26.51 8.90
CA LEU A 204 43.59 27.76 9.64
C LEU A 204 42.36 27.69 10.56
N LEU A 205 42.42 28.37 11.69
CA LEU A 205 41.27 28.54 12.58
C LEU A 205 40.21 29.46 11.92
N PRO A 206 38.90 29.22 12.13
CA PRO A 206 38.31 28.17 12.94
C PRO A 206 38.25 26.79 12.25
N ILE A 207 38.28 25.72 13.05
CA ILE A 207 38.13 24.33 12.60
C ILE A 207 36.80 23.79 13.08
N HIS A 208 36.00 23.28 12.14
CA HIS A 208 34.77 22.57 12.43
C HIS A 208 34.96 21.09 12.21
N HIS A 209 34.52 20.27 13.16
CA HIS A 209 34.58 18.82 13.03
C HIS A 209 33.40 18.18 13.75
N SER A 210 32.77 17.19 13.12
CA SER A 210 31.73 16.38 13.75
C SER A 210 32.15 14.91 13.80
N MET A 211 31.74 14.23 14.86
CA MET A 211 31.96 12.80 15.05
C MET A 211 30.81 12.18 15.84
N ILE A 212 30.60 10.88 15.65
CA ILE A 212 29.54 10.14 16.32
C ILE A 212 30.18 9.30 17.41
N VAL A 213 29.74 9.50 18.65
CA VAL A 213 30.18 8.72 19.82
C VAL A 213 28.93 8.37 20.63
N ASP A 214 28.79 7.10 21.02
CA ASP A 214 27.65 6.58 21.78
C ASP A 214 26.26 6.96 21.22
N GLY A 215 26.11 6.95 19.89
CA GLY A 215 24.84 7.26 19.22
C GLY A 215 24.45 8.74 19.24
N ARG A 216 25.38 9.64 19.60
CA ARG A 216 25.19 11.09 19.55
C ARG A 216 26.18 11.73 18.59
N GLU A 217 25.71 12.72 17.85
CA GLU A 217 26.57 13.55 17.01
C GLU A 217 27.17 14.64 17.87
N HIS A 218 28.49 14.58 18.10
CA HIS A 218 29.26 15.64 18.71
C HIS A 218 29.81 16.56 17.63
N ARG A 219 29.53 17.85 17.75
CA ARG A 219 30.04 18.89 16.85
C ARG A 219 30.99 19.78 17.62
N PHE A 220 32.17 19.98 17.06
CA PHE A 220 33.25 20.75 17.64
C PHE A 220 33.57 21.95 16.76
N THR A 221 33.71 23.10 17.40
CA THR A 221 34.24 24.32 16.79
C THR A 221 35.45 24.75 17.59
N VAL A 222 36.61 24.71 16.93
CA VAL A 222 37.90 25.12 17.49
C VAL A 222 38.23 26.49 16.91
N ALA A 223 38.29 27.52 17.74
CA ALA A 223 38.47 28.90 17.32
C ALA A 223 39.57 29.60 18.11
N LYS A 224 40.09 30.71 17.56
CA LYS A 224 41.06 31.56 18.23
C LYS A 224 40.50 32.06 19.57
N GLY A 225 41.22 31.79 20.66
CA GLY A 225 40.92 32.33 21.97
C GLY A 225 41.77 33.57 22.30
N PRO A 226 41.85 33.93 23.60
CA PRO A 226 42.85 34.87 24.12
C PRO A 226 44.27 34.44 23.74
N ARG A 227 45.25 35.34 23.87
CA ARG A 227 46.63 35.10 23.41
C ARG A 227 47.18 33.75 23.94
N GLY A 228 47.60 32.87 23.02
CA GLY A 228 48.12 31.53 23.33
C GLY A 228 47.06 30.44 23.51
N PHE A 229 45.79 30.81 23.67
CA PHE A 229 44.68 29.88 23.87
C PHE A 229 43.88 29.63 22.61
N VAL A 230 43.36 28.42 22.52
CA VAL A 230 42.34 28.03 21.56
C VAL A 230 41.09 27.66 22.34
N THR A 231 39.94 28.11 21.84
CA THR A 231 38.63 27.85 22.42
C THR A 231 37.97 26.73 21.64
N VAL A 232 37.55 25.68 22.34
CA VAL A 232 36.78 24.58 21.76
C VAL A 232 35.36 24.63 22.32
N THR A 233 34.41 24.83 21.44
CA THR A 233 32.98 24.71 21.75
C THR A 233 32.47 23.39 21.21
N ALA A 234 31.82 22.62 22.07
CA ALA A 234 31.22 21.35 21.72
C ALA A 234 29.73 21.34 22.03
N ASP A 235 28.91 21.00 21.05
CA ASP A 235 27.51 20.64 21.21
C ASP A 235 27.30 19.18 20.84
N HIS A 236 26.27 18.57 21.38
CA HIS A 236 25.87 17.22 20.98
C HIS A 236 24.37 17.13 20.82
N CYS A 237 23.96 16.39 19.81
CA CYS A 237 22.57 16.13 19.50
C CYS A 237 22.37 14.63 19.29
N ASP A 238 21.16 14.14 19.58
CA ASP A 238 20.78 12.77 19.22
C ASP A 238 20.98 12.56 17.71
N TYR A 239 21.68 11.48 17.36
CA TYR A 239 21.92 11.09 15.97
C TYR A 239 20.79 10.17 15.50
N PRO A 240 20.09 10.49 14.38
CA PRO A 240 18.99 9.68 13.86
C PRO A 240 19.43 8.38 13.18
#